data_AF-A0A955FSZ1-F1
#
_entry.id   AF-A0A955FSZ1-F1
#
_cell.length_a   1.000
_cell.length_b   1.000
_cell.length_c   1.000
_cell.angle_alpha   90.00
_cell.angle_beta   90.00
_cell.angle_gamma   90.00
#
_symmetry.space_group_name_H-M   'P 1'
#
loop_
_entity.id
_entity.type
_entity.pdbx_description
1 polymer ?
#
loop_
_entity_poly.entity_id
_entity_poly.type
_entity_poly.pdbx_seq_one_letter_code
_entity_poly.pdbx_strand_id
1 'polypeptide(L)' 'MAGTKAGGMKAAATNKAKHGSDFYSKIGAKGGRAGHTGGFAANPDLARIAGRKGGLISRRTKKTTEKAA' A
#
# COMPACT_ATOMS: atom_id res chain seq x y z
N MET A 1 -12.34 20.66 -0.41
CA MET A 1 -12.60 20.44 -1.85
C MET A 1 -12.47 18.96 -2.14
N ALA A 2 -13.35 18.38 -2.97
CA ALA A 2 -13.18 17.02 -3.48
C ALA A 2 -11.93 16.95 -4.38
N GLY A 3 -11.28 15.79 -4.45
CA GLY A 3 -10.10 15.58 -5.31
C GLY A 3 -8.78 16.18 -4.81
N THR A 4 -8.76 16.97 -3.73
CA THR A 4 -7.50 17.51 -3.16
C THR A 4 -6.97 16.66 -2.02
N LYS A 5 -5.65 16.70 -1.79
CA LYS A 5 -4.99 15.98 -0.68
C LYS A 5 -5.62 16.32 0.68
N ALA A 6 -5.87 17.60 0.93
CA ALA A 6 -6.53 18.08 2.14
C ALA A 6 -7.97 17.55 2.29
N GLY A 7 -8.72 17.44 1.18
CA GLY A 7 -10.04 16.82 1.17
C GLY A 7 -10.00 15.34 1.51
N GLY A 8 -9.06 14.60 0.93
CA GLY A 8 -8.87 13.17 1.20
C GLY A 8 -8.50 12.89 2.66
N MET A 9 -7.65 13.72 3.26
CA MET A 9 -7.29 13.62 4.68
C MET A 9 -8.49 13.82 5.60
N LYS A 10 -9.32 14.83 5.33
CA LYS A 10 -10.56 15.07 6.09
C LYS A 10 -11.54 13.91 5.96
N ALA A 11 -11.72 13.38 4.75
CA ALA A 11 -12.58 12.22 4.51
C ALA A 11 -12.08 10.97 5.27
N ALA A 12 -10.77 10.72 5.26
CA ALA A 12 -10.17 9.60 5.99
C ALA A 12 -10.37 9.72 7.51
N ALA A 13 -10.23 10.92 8.08
CA ALA A 13 -10.50 11.17 9.49
C ALA A 13 -11.96 10.88 9.85
N THR A 14 -12.90 11.39 9.04
CA THR A 14 -14.34 11.12 9.23
C THR A 14 -14.66 9.63 9.11
N ASN A 15 -14.10 8.92 8.13
CA ASN A 15 -14.34 7.50 7.93
C ASN A 15 -13.81 6.65 9.11
N LYS A 16 -12.62 6.98 9.63
CA LYS A 16 -12.06 6.31 10.82
C LYS A 16 -12.90 6.59 12.07
N ALA A 17 -13.41 7.80 12.23
CA ALA A 17 -14.28 8.14 13.36
C ALA A 17 -15.64 7.41 13.29
N LYS A 18 -16.24 7.31 12.09
CA LYS A 18 -17.56 6.69 11.89
C LYS A 18 -17.54 5.16 11.91
N HIS A 19 -16.48 4.56 11.37
CA HIS A 19 -16.43 3.11 11.13
C HIS A 19 -15.34 2.39 11.93
N GLY A 20 -14.59 3.11 12.75
CA GLY A 20 -13.50 2.59 13.58
C GLY A 20 -12.17 2.49 12.83
N SER A 21 -11.13 2.12 13.59
CA SER A 21 -9.76 1.94 13.10
C SER A 21 -9.65 0.89 11.99
N ASP A 22 -10.49 -0.14 12.04
CA ASP A 22 -10.39 -1.33 11.19
C ASP A 22 -11.06 -1.16 9.82
N PHE A 23 -11.73 -0.03 9.59
CA PHE A 23 -12.51 0.21 8.37
C PHE A 23 -11.72 -0.07 7.09
N TYR A 24 -10.53 0.52 6.98
CA TYR A 24 -9.67 0.35 5.80
C TYR A 24 -9.10 -1.06 5.68
N SER A 25 -8.75 -1.70 6.81
CA SER A 25 -8.26 -3.08 6.85
C SER A 25 -9.32 -4.06 6.34
N LYS A 26 -10.57 -3.91 6.79
CA LYS A 26 -11.70 -4.75 6.38
C LYS A 26 -12.02 -4.57 4.89
N ILE A 27 -12.07 -3.33 4.40
CA ILE A 27 -12.31 -3.05 2.97
C ILE A 27 -11.18 -3.62 2.11
N GLY A 28 -9.92 -3.41 2.49
CA GLY A 28 -8.77 -3.96 1.78
C GLY A 28 -8.80 -5.48 1.72
N ALA A 29 -9.12 -6.15 2.83
CA ALA A 29 -9.24 -7.60 2.87
C ALA A 29 -10.40 -8.14 2.04
N LYS A 30 -11.52 -7.42 1.94
CA LYS A 30 -12.65 -7.79 1.08
C LYS A 30 -12.29 -7.63 -0.39
N GLY A 31 -11.67 -6.50 -0.76
CA GLY A 31 -11.21 -6.24 -2.12
C GLY A 31 -10.13 -7.23 -2.59
N GLY A 32 -9.18 -7.55 -1.72
CA GLY A 32 -8.15 -8.56 -2.01
C GLY A 32 -8.72 -9.96 -2.24
N ARG A 33 -9.74 -10.37 -1.46
CA ARG A 33 -10.43 -11.64 -1.65
C ARG A 33 -11.29 -11.69 -2.91
N ALA A 34 -11.89 -10.56 -3.30
CA ALA A 34 -12.69 -10.46 -4.53
C ALA A 34 -11.81 -10.36 -5.79
N GLY A 35 -10.53 -10.00 -5.66
CA GLY A 35 -9.61 -9.93 -6.78
C GLY A 35 -9.30 -11.32 -7.35
N HIS A 36 -9.76 -11.58 -8.58
CA HIS A 36 -9.51 -12.85 -9.28
C HIS A 36 -8.10 -12.97 -9.87
N THR A 37 -7.32 -11.89 -9.87
CA THR A 37 -5.99 -11.83 -10.48
C THR A 37 -4.91 -12.60 -9.73
N GLY A 38 -5.26 -13.34 -8.67
CA GLY A 38 -4.32 -14.19 -7.94
C GLY A 38 -3.08 -13.40 -7.52
N GLY A 39 -3.29 -12.39 -6.68
CA GLY A 39 -2.20 -11.51 -6.22
C GLY A 39 -1.03 -12.28 -5.58
N PHE A 40 -0.04 -11.57 -5.07
CA PHE A 40 1.20 -12.16 -4.54
C PHE A 40 1.04 -13.22 -3.44
N ALA A 41 -0.13 -13.32 -2.79
CA ALA A 41 -0.47 -14.37 -1.84
C ALA A 41 -0.91 -15.70 -2.50
N ALA A 42 -1.51 -15.65 -3.70
CA ALA A 42 -2.00 -16.84 -4.41
C ALA A 42 -0.90 -17.58 -5.16
N ASN A 43 0.16 -16.88 -5.57
CA ASN A 43 1.35 -17.46 -6.18
C ASN A 43 2.62 -16.85 -5.57
N PRO A 44 3.20 -17.48 -4.53
CA PRO A 44 4.43 -17.02 -3.88
C PRO A 44 5.63 -16.90 -4.84
N ASP A 45 5.68 -17.73 -5.89
CA ASP A 45 6.76 -17.71 -6.87
C ASP A 45 6.69 -16.47 -7.75
N LEU A 46 5.48 -16.08 -8.17
CA LEU A 46 5.25 -14.83 -8.89
C LEU A 46 5.65 -13.62 -8.05
N ALA A 47 5.35 -13.64 -6.74
CA ALA A 47 5.78 -12.59 -5.81
C ALA A 47 7.30 -12.48 -5.71
N ARG A 48 7.99 -13.62 -5.59
CA ARG A 48 9.45 -13.67 -5.55
C ARG A 48 10.07 -13.12 -6.84
N ILE A 49 9.55 -13.52 -8.00
CA ILE A 49 10.06 -13.05 -9.30
C ILE A 49 9.84 -11.55 -9.47
N ALA A 50 8.65 -11.04 -9.15
CA ALA A 50 8.33 -9.63 -9.24
C ALA A 50 9.19 -8.80 -8.27
N GLY A 51 9.34 -9.24 -7.03
CA GLY A 51 10.20 -8.60 -6.03
C GLY A 51 11.67 -8.55 -6.47
N ARG A 52 12.20 -9.66 -6.98
CA ARG A 52 13.57 -9.71 -7.52
C ARG A 52 13.76 -8.74 -8.69
N LYS A 53 12.84 -8.75 -9.67
CA LYS A 53 12.89 -7.82 -10.82
C LYS A 53 12.84 -6.36 -10.35
N GLY A 54 11.93 -6.03 -9.42
CA GLY A 54 11.84 -4.68 -8.86
C GLY A 54 13.11 -4.25 -8.13
N GLY A 55 13.73 -5.15 -7.37
CA GLY A 55 15.02 -4.91 -6.72
C GLY A 55 16.16 -4.67 -7.71
N LEU A 56 16.25 -5.47 -8.78
CA LEU A 56 17.26 -5.33 -9.83
C LEU A 56 17.07 -4.05 -10.67
N ILE A 57 15.82 -3.70 -11.00
CA ILE A 57 15.50 -2.48 -11.77
C ILE A 57 15.67 -1.22 -10.93
N SER A 58 15.54 -1.33 -9.60
CA SER A 58 15.76 -0.21 -8.69
C SER A 58 17.21 0.28 -8.76
N ARG A 59 17.43 1.31 -9.56
CA ARG A 59 18.66 2.12 -9.60
C ARG A 59 18.89 2.95 -8.32
N ARG A 60 17.96 2.89 -7.36
CA ARG A 60 18.09 3.54 -6.06
C ARG A 60 19.08 2.74 -5.23
N THR A 61 20.34 3.16 -5.21
CA THR A 61 21.21 2.86 -4.06
C THR A 61 20.49 3.33 -2.80
N LYS A 62 20.62 2.55 -1.71
CA LYS A 62 20.13 2.94 -0.39
C LYS A 62 20.75 4.32 -0.11
N LYS A 63 19.96 5.39 -0.07
CA LYS A 63 20.46 6.73 0.29
C LYS A 63 20.98 6.60 1.73
N THR A 64 22.30 6.50 1.88
CA THR A 64 22.96 6.68 3.17
C THR A 64 22.75 8.14 3.54
N THR A 65 21.74 8.39 4.35
CA THR A 65 21.67 9.64 5.10
C THR A 65 22.85 9.61 6.05
N GLU A 66 23.97 10.21 5.65
CA GLU A 66 25.04 10.51 6.58
C GLU A 66 24.43 11.33 7.72
N LYS A 67 24.64 10.84 8.93
CA LYS A 67 24.18 11.48 10.15
C LYS A 67 24.97 12.79 10.25
N ALA A 68 24.31 13.93 10.03
CA ALA A 68 24.92 15.23 10.27
C ALA A 68 25.38 15.28 11.74
N ALA A 69 26.68 15.53 11.93
CA ALA A 69 27.28 15.85 13.21
C ALA A 69 26.89 17.26 13.64
#